data_AF-A0AAP9NIH6-F1
#
_entry.id   AF-A0AAP9NIH6-F1
#
_cell.length_a   1.000
_cell.length_b   1.000
_cell.length_c   1.000
_cell.angle_alpha   90.00
_cell.angle_beta   90.00
_cell.angle_gamma   90.00
#
_symmetry.space_group_name_H-M   'P 1'
#
loop_
_entity.id
_entity.type
_entity.pdbx_description
1 polymer ?
#
loop_
_entity_poly.entity_id
_entity_poly.type
_entity_poly.pdbx_seq_one_letter_code
_entity_poly.pdbx_strand_id
1 'polypeptide(L)'
;MAQENNATESLQLNLGSLRSAMSLTLHTHHASRIWHGRAPAEGRPGIIGLNGFVSIMNKLKRGAEQDDPYSDWWMLRIEDKLSTTKEQLQTLRQQVDQALAGVPPALSLGENLNVQPVKLPLFVSSQLGFMAVYLLADYDDLARRLILAHHTALIDRSTLERWLNDGAHSLRSLFSLAQQYRYSGTTRDDFAAKNAAARAALEKYGELPQDVLEGTRRSRFAPPIARRGLQQRTAPETEPASEPDAAADPAEAASSDEGESA
;
A
#
# COMPACT_ATOMS: atom_id res chain seq x y z
N MET A 1 -6.72 -32.39 55.46
CA MET A 1 -6.05 -31.91 54.24
C MET A 1 -6.62 -32.67 53.07
N ALA A 2 -7.33 -32.00 52.16
CA ALA A 2 -7.61 -32.51 50.82
C ALA A 2 -7.77 -31.28 49.92
N GLN A 3 -6.96 -31.25 48.87
CA GLN A 3 -6.66 -30.11 48.01
C GLN A 3 -7.86 -29.71 47.13
N GLU A 4 -8.19 -28.43 47.12
CA GLU A 4 -9.00 -27.80 46.06
C GLU A 4 -8.15 -27.69 44.78
N ASN A 5 -8.49 -28.51 43.79
CA ASN A 5 -8.01 -28.35 42.42
C ASN A 5 -8.72 -27.14 41.79
N ASN A 6 -8.10 -25.97 41.86
CA ASN A 6 -8.53 -24.80 41.10
C ASN A 6 -7.97 -24.92 39.67
N ALA A 7 -8.72 -25.58 38.78
CA ALA A 7 -8.45 -25.63 37.36
C ALA A 7 -8.54 -24.22 36.79
N THR A 8 -7.39 -23.62 36.49
CA THR A 8 -7.31 -22.33 35.82
C THR A 8 -7.74 -22.52 34.37
N GLU A 9 -9.02 -22.29 34.07
CA GLU A 9 -9.53 -22.23 32.70
C GLU A 9 -8.75 -21.16 31.93
N SER A 10 -7.88 -21.60 31.03
CA SER A 10 -7.13 -20.73 30.15
C SER A 10 -8.10 -20.00 29.22
N LEU A 11 -8.31 -18.70 29.46
CA LEU A 11 -9.16 -17.84 28.65
C LEU A 11 -8.61 -17.76 27.21
N GLN A 12 -9.20 -18.53 26.28
CA GLN A 12 -8.85 -18.45 24.86
C GLN A 12 -9.52 -17.21 24.23
N LEU A 13 -8.77 -16.11 24.13
CA LEU A 13 -9.21 -14.88 23.48
C LEU A 13 -8.95 -14.95 21.96
N ASN A 14 -9.97 -15.34 21.20
CA ASN A 14 -9.95 -15.31 19.73
C ASN A 14 -10.20 -13.89 19.20
N LEU A 15 -9.24 -12.99 19.40
CA LEU A 15 -9.29 -11.61 18.90
C LEU A 15 -9.00 -11.57 17.39
N GLY A 16 -9.86 -10.91 16.61
CA GLY A 16 -9.66 -10.69 15.18
C GLY A 16 -8.72 -9.51 14.87
N SER A 17 -8.44 -9.29 13.58
CA SER A 17 -7.62 -8.14 13.14
C SER A 17 -8.32 -6.80 13.43
N LEU A 18 -7.58 -5.83 13.99
CA LEU A 18 -8.06 -4.45 14.11
C LEU A 18 -8.36 -3.87 12.73
N ARG A 19 -9.56 -3.29 12.55
CA ARG A 19 -9.97 -2.58 11.35
C ARG A 19 -10.64 -1.27 11.74
N SER A 20 -10.28 -0.18 11.08
CA SER A 20 -10.93 1.12 11.23
C SER A 20 -11.66 1.48 9.94
N ALA A 21 -12.92 1.90 10.04
CA ALA A 21 -13.62 2.52 8.92
C ALA A 21 -13.08 3.94 8.73
N MET A 22 -12.10 4.11 7.84
CA MET A 22 -11.48 5.40 7.57
C MET A 22 -12.13 6.09 6.37
N SER A 23 -12.23 7.42 6.42
CA SER A 23 -12.72 8.23 5.31
C SER A 23 -11.89 9.50 5.15
N LEU A 24 -11.77 9.96 3.90
CA LEU A 24 -11.16 11.24 3.53
C LEU A 24 -12.25 12.19 3.08
N THR A 25 -12.28 13.40 3.63
CA THR A 25 -13.18 14.46 3.20
C THR A 25 -12.41 15.42 2.31
N LEU A 26 -12.89 15.65 1.08
CA LEU A 26 -12.30 16.59 0.13
C LEU A 26 -13.28 17.74 -0.14
N HIS A 27 -12.78 18.96 -0.05
CA HIS A 27 -13.56 20.18 -0.25
C HIS A 27 -13.40 20.75 -1.66
N THR A 28 -12.26 20.52 -2.32
CA THR A 28 -12.00 21.14 -3.63
C THR A 28 -12.16 20.16 -4.80
N HIS A 29 -12.67 20.66 -5.93
CA HIS A 29 -12.64 19.92 -7.20
C HIS A 29 -11.20 19.60 -7.64
N HIS A 30 -10.22 20.41 -7.23
CA HIS A 30 -8.81 20.16 -7.52
C HIS A 30 -8.31 18.87 -6.88
N ALA A 31 -8.53 18.70 -5.57
CA ALA A 31 -8.15 17.47 -4.87
C ALA A 31 -8.98 16.26 -5.35
N SER A 32 -10.29 16.44 -5.57
CA SER A 32 -11.15 15.37 -6.10
C SER A 32 -10.66 14.84 -7.46
N ARG A 33 -10.18 15.71 -8.35
CA ARG A 33 -9.57 15.29 -9.63
C ARG A 33 -8.26 14.52 -9.43
N ILE A 34 -7.46 14.86 -8.42
CA ILE A 34 -6.22 14.12 -8.11
C ILE A 34 -6.52 12.76 -7.47
N TRP A 35 -7.58 12.66 -6.66
CA TRP A 35 -8.05 11.39 -6.11
C TRP A 35 -8.42 10.38 -7.21
N HIS A 36 -9.27 10.80 -8.15
CA HIS A 36 -9.77 9.93 -9.21
C HIS A 36 -8.76 9.74 -10.34
N GLY A 37 -7.96 10.77 -10.65
CA GLY A 37 -7.17 10.80 -11.87
C GLY A 37 -8.04 11.07 -13.10
N ARG A 38 -7.59 10.57 -14.25
CA ARG A 38 -8.29 10.71 -15.54
C ARG A 38 -8.28 9.37 -16.27
N ALA A 39 -9.45 8.90 -16.69
CA ALA A 39 -9.54 7.74 -17.58
C ALA A 39 -8.79 7.98 -18.90
N PRO A 40 -8.25 6.93 -19.54
CA PRO A 40 -7.74 7.06 -20.90
C PRO A 40 -8.86 7.50 -21.84
N ALA A 41 -8.51 8.31 -22.82
CA ALA A 41 -9.39 8.72 -23.91
C ALA A 41 -8.64 8.57 -25.24
N GLU A 42 -9.35 8.65 -26.36
CA GLU A 42 -8.73 8.50 -27.68
C GLU A 42 -7.58 9.50 -27.86
N GLY A 43 -6.38 8.99 -28.16
CA GLY A 43 -5.15 9.79 -28.28
C GLY A 43 -4.60 10.39 -26.98
N ARG A 44 -5.18 10.09 -25.80
CA ARG A 44 -4.72 10.62 -24.50
C ARG A 44 -4.57 9.50 -23.46
N PRO A 45 -3.33 9.23 -22.98
CA PRO A 45 -3.14 8.23 -21.94
C PRO A 45 -3.87 8.63 -20.65
N GLY A 46 -4.34 7.62 -19.92
CA GLY A 46 -4.94 7.82 -18.60
C GLY A 46 -3.92 8.40 -17.61
N ILE A 47 -4.42 9.16 -16.64
CA ILE A 47 -3.61 9.67 -15.52
C ILE A 47 -4.07 8.95 -14.27
N ILE A 48 -3.15 8.28 -13.60
CA ILE A 48 -3.45 7.62 -12.33
C ILE A 48 -3.79 8.66 -11.25
N GLY A 49 -4.86 8.38 -10.50
CA GLY A 49 -5.19 9.12 -9.29
C GLY A 49 -4.62 8.47 -8.04
N LEU A 50 -4.84 9.09 -6.88
CA LEU A 50 -4.39 8.54 -5.60
C LEU A 50 -4.93 7.13 -5.33
N ASN A 51 -6.16 6.82 -5.75
CA ASN A 51 -6.73 5.48 -5.57
C ASN A 51 -5.87 4.40 -6.30
N GLY A 52 -5.46 4.70 -7.53
CA GLY A 52 -4.56 3.81 -8.26
C GLY A 52 -3.17 3.72 -7.61
N PHE A 53 -2.63 4.84 -7.11
CA PHE A 53 -1.36 4.84 -6.38
C PHE A 53 -1.42 3.94 -5.13
N VAL A 54 -2.48 4.03 -4.33
CA VAL A 54 -2.70 3.17 -3.15
C VAL A 54 -2.70 1.69 -3.55
N SER A 55 -3.37 1.36 -4.65
CA SER A 55 -3.40 -0.01 -5.18
C SER A 55 -2.01 -0.53 -5.53
N ILE A 56 -1.14 0.32 -6.08
CA ILE A 56 0.27 -0.01 -6.34
C ILE A 56 1.04 -0.18 -5.03
N MET A 57 0.85 0.71 -4.05
CA MET A 57 1.51 0.62 -2.74
C MET A 57 1.15 -0.67 -1.99
N ASN A 58 -0.09 -1.14 -2.11
CA ASN A 58 -0.52 -2.40 -1.53
C ASN A 58 0.13 -3.62 -2.24
N LYS A 59 0.44 -3.52 -3.54
CA LYS A 59 1.21 -4.56 -4.26
C LYS A 59 2.68 -4.51 -3.88
N LEU A 60 3.25 -3.31 -3.77
CA LEU A 60 4.63 -3.07 -3.38
C LEU A 60 4.92 -3.61 -1.97
N LYS A 61 4.06 -3.30 -1.00
CA LYS A 61 4.13 -3.83 0.36
C LYS A 61 4.14 -5.37 0.36
N ARG A 62 3.23 -6.00 -0.40
CA ARG A 62 3.16 -7.47 -0.49
C ARG A 62 4.40 -8.07 -1.13
N GLY A 63 4.98 -7.43 -2.14
CA GLY A 63 6.23 -7.89 -2.74
C GLY A 63 7.39 -7.87 -1.74
N ALA A 64 7.53 -6.78 -0.99
CA ALA A 64 8.52 -6.67 0.07
C ALA A 64 8.31 -7.68 1.21
N GLU A 65 7.06 -8.00 1.55
CA GLU A 65 6.70 -9.06 2.51
C GLU A 65 7.11 -10.45 2.01
N GLN A 66 7.08 -10.66 0.69
CA GLN A 66 7.45 -11.92 0.02
C GLN A 66 8.95 -12.02 -0.29
N ASP A 67 9.78 -11.17 0.34
CA ASP A 67 11.22 -11.12 0.16
C ASP A 67 11.71 -10.69 -1.23
N ASP A 68 10.91 -9.92 -1.98
CA ASP A 68 11.36 -9.40 -3.28
C ASP A 68 12.30 -8.19 -3.13
N PRO A 69 13.59 -8.30 -3.51
CA PRO A 69 14.55 -7.22 -3.35
C PRO A 69 14.25 -6.01 -4.24
N TYR A 70 13.60 -6.19 -5.41
CA TYR A 70 13.16 -5.07 -6.23
C TYR A 70 12.01 -4.32 -5.57
N SER A 71 11.12 -5.02 -4.87
CA SER A 71 10.06 -4.38 -4.10
C SER A 71 10.63 -3.52 -2.97
N ASP A 72 11.63 -4.02 -2.24
CA ASP A 72 12.32 -3.21 -1.23
C ASP A 72 13.02 -1.98 -1.84
N TRP A 73 13.66 -2.14 -3.01
CA TRP A 73 14.26 -1.02 -3.74
C TRP A 73 13.24 0.05 -4.13
N TRP A 74 12.09 -0.38 -4.65
CA TRP A 74 11.01 0.55 -5.02
C TRP A 74 10.39 1.21 -3.80
N MET A 75 10.30 0.54 -2.63
CA MET A 75 9.83 1.18 -1.40
C MET A 75 10.73 2.35 -1.00
N LEU A 76 12.06 2.20 -1.09
CA LEU A 76 13.01 3.28 -0.80
C LEU A 76 12.82 4.47 -1.75
N ARG A 77 12.75 4.22 -3.07
CA ARG A 77 12.54 5.28 -4.07
C ARG A 77 11.23 6.04 -3.87
N ILE A 78 10.17 5.34 -3.48
CA ILE A 78 8.88 5.96 -3.20
C ILE A 78 8.91 6.74 -1.89
N GLU A 79 9.58 6.24 -0.86
CA GLU A 79 9.80 6.96 0.40
C GLU A 79 10.53 8.29 0.15
N ASP A 80 11.61 8.27 -0.63
CA ASP A 80 12.36 9.49 -0.99
C ASP A 80 11.50 10.48 -1.78
N LYS A 81 10.73 9.98 -2.75
CA LYS A 81 9.82 10.82 -3.55
C LYS A 81 8.69 11.40 -2.71
N LEU A 82 8.15 10.64 -1.76
CA LEU A 82 7.16 11.13 -0.79
C LEU A 82 7.74 12.27 0.06
N SER A 83 8.98 12.12 0.56
CA SER A 83 9.66 13.19 1.31
C SER A 83 9.82 14.46 0.47
N THR A 84 10.31 14.31 -0.76
CA THR A 84 10.49 15.43 -1.69
C THR A 84 9.15 16.13 -1.99
N THR A 85 8.09 15.36 -2.26
CA THR A 85 6.75 15.91 -2.52
C THR A 85 6.18 16.63 -1.29
N LYS A 86 6.45 16.11 -0.08
CA LYS A 86 6.07 16.77 1.17
C LYS A 86 6.75 18.14 1.32
N GLU A 87 8.06 18.21 1.10
CA GLU A 87 8.84 19.44 1.18
C GLU A 87 8.36 20.49 0.15
N GLN A 88 8.01 20.05 -1.07
CA GLN A 88 7.44 20.91 -2.11
C GLN A 88 6.09 21.50 -1.68
N LEU A 89 5.18 20.68 -1.13
CA LEU A 89 3.89 21.17 -0.63
C LEU A 89 4.05 22.08 0.59
N GLN A 90 5.03 21.81 1.47
CA GLN A 90 5.33 22.67 2.62
C GLN A 90 5.87 24.03 2.18
N THR A 91 6.73 24.07 1.16
CA THR A 91 7.23 25.33 0.59
C THR A 91 6.08 26.14 -0.01
N LEU A 92 5.18 25.48 -0.76
CA LEU A 92 3.99 26.12 -1.30
C LEU A 92 3.08 26.65 -0.18
N ARG A 93 2.92 25.90 0.91
CA ARG A 93 2.18 26.33 2.09
C ARG A 93 2.72 27.62 2.69
N GLN A 94 4.03 27.72 2.84
CA GLN A 94 4.66 28.95 3.36
C GLN A 94 4.39 30.15 2.44
N GLN A 95 4.41 29.96 1.11
CA GLN A 95 4.08 31.02 0.16
C GLN A 95 2.61 31.46 0.27
N VAL A 96 1.69 30.51 0.44
CA VAL A 96 0.26 30.79 0.66
C VAL A 96 0.03 31.52 1.97
N ASP A 97 0.65 31.07 3.06
CA ASP A 97 0.53 31.70 4.37
C ASP A 97 1.10 33.14 4.34
N GLN A 98 2.20 33.37 3.60
CA GLN A 98 2.76 34.71 3.40
C GLN A 98 1.83 35.63 2.60
N ALA A 99 1.12 35.13 1.58
CA ALA A 99 0.13 35.91 0.84
C ALA A 99 -1.08 36.27 1.73
N LEU A 100 -1.54 35.32 2.55
CA LEU A 100 -2.63 35.52 3.50
C LEU A 100 -2.29 36.49 4.64
N ALA A 101 -1.00 36.68 4.95
CA ALA A 101 -0.57 37.70 5.92
C ALA A 101 -0.83 39.15 5.46
N GLY A 102 -1.16 39.38 4.19
CA GLY A 102 -1.53 40.70 3.65
C GLY A 102 -2.93 41.18 4.06
N VAL A 103 -3.71 40.38 4.79
CA VAL A 103 -5.05 40.74 5.24
C VAL A 103 -4.97 41.90 6.26
N PRO A 104 -5.71 43.00 6.07
CA PRO A 104 -5.79 44.09 7.04
C PRO A 104 -6.25 43.58 8.42
N PRO A 105 -5.69 44.05 9.53
CA PRO A 105 -6.06 43.59 10.88
C PRO A 105 -7.55 43.76 11.24
N ALA A 106 -8.27 44.62 10.52
CA ALA A 106 -9.71 44.82 10.67
C ALA A 106 -10.56 43.68 10.07
N LEU A 107 -9.97 42.79 9.28
CA LEU A 107 -10.64 41.65 8.65
C LEU A 107 -10.16 40.33 9.27
N SER A 108 -11.11 39.44 9.55
CA SER A 108 -10.84 38.07 9.98
C SER A 108 -11.29 37.10 8.90
N LEU A 109 -10.34 36.39 8.27
CA LEU A 109 -10.65 35.36 7.28
C LEU A 109 -10.86 34.01 7.99
N GLY A 110 -12.09 33.48 7.91
CA GLY A 110 -12.41 32.13 8.36
C GLY A 110 -11.97 31.04 7.38
N GLU A 111 -12.26 29.79 7.70
CA GLU A 111 -11.98 28.67 6.79
C GLU A 111 -12.89 28.70 5.55
N ASN A 112 -12.30 28.51 4.36
CA ASN A 112 -13.05 28.38 3.11
C ASN A 112 -13.51 26.94 2.88
N LEU A 113 -14.52 26.50 3.62
CA LEU A 113 -15.07 25.14 3.52
C LEU A 113 -16.11 25.03 2.40
N ASN A 114 -16.05 23.93 1.65
CA ASN A 114 -17.13 23.55 0.75
C ASN A 114 -18.37 23.16 1.58
N VAL A 115 -19.54 23.70 1.21
CA VAL A 115 -20.84 23.43 1.83
C VAL A 115 -21.26 21.96 1.65
N GLN A 116 -20.80 21.31 0.59
CA GLN A 116 -21.07 19.90 0.28
C GLN A 116 -19.76 19.18 -0.08
N PRO A 117 -18.91 18.88 0.90
CA PRO A 117 -17.66 18.19 0.64
C PRO A 117 -17.90 16.72 0.31
N VAL A 118 -17.00 16.14 -0.48
CA VAL A 118 -17.08 14.72 -0.86
C VAL A 118 -16.40 13.88 0.21
N LYS A 119 -17.09 12.88 0.75
CA LYS A 119 -16.53 11.88 1.66
C LYS A 119 -16.20 10.61 0.89
N LEU A 120 -14.95 10.19 0.96
CA LEU A 120 -14.40 9.07 0.21
C LEU A 120 -13.94 7.98 1.19
N PRO A 121 -14.41 6.73 1.07
CA PRO A 121 -13.92 5.64 1.91
C PRO A 121 -12.46 5.32 1.57
N LEU A 122 -11.66 5.04 2.61
CA LEU A 122 -10.23 4.71 2.47
C LEU A 122 -10.00 3.21 2.69
N PHE A 123 -9.40 2.56 1.69
CA PHE A 123 -8.96 1.16 1.75
C PHE A 123 -7.45 1.09 1.54
N VAL A 124 -6.68 1.53 2.55
CA VAL A 124 -5.23 1.64 2.48
C VAL A 124 -4.62 0.65 3.47
N SER A 125 -3.68 -0.20 3.03
CA SER A 125 -2.99 -1.17 3.90
C SER A 125 -1.48 -0.97 3.97
N SER A 126 -0.94 -0.04 3.17
CA SER A 126 0.47 0.36 3.16
C SER A 126 0.64 1.74 3.76
N GLN A 127 1.63 1.88 4.66
CA GLN A 127 2.00 3.15 5.29
C GLN A 127 2.40 4.21 4.26
N LEU A 128 3.14 3.82 3.21
CA LEU A 128 3.48 4.72 2.10
C LEU A 128 2.22 5.20 1.34
N GLY A 129 1.19 4.35 1.25
CA GLY A 129 -0.12 4.73 0.73
C GLY A 129 -0.81 5.78 1.60
N PHE A 130 -0.75 5.64 2.93
CA PHE A 130 -1.30 6.63 3.88
C PHE A 130 -0.57 7.97 3.81
N MET A 131 0.75 7.96 3.66
CA MET A 131 1.52 9.20 3.48
C MET A 131 1.03 9.99 2.26
N ALA A 132 0.72 9.33 1.15
CA ALA A 132 0.15 9.98 -0.02
C ALA A 132 -1.28 10.51 0.20
N VAL A 133 -2.08 9.85 1.06
CA VAL A 133 -3.39 10.38 1.50
C VAL A 133 -3.21 11.68 2.28
N TYR A 134 -2.25 11.75 3.20
CA TYR A 134 -1.96 12.98 3.94
C TYR A 134 -1.54 14.12 3.00
N LEU A 135 -0.68 13.85 2.02
CA LEU A 135 -0.26 14.85 1.04
C LEU A 135 -1.43 15.36 0.18
N LEU A 136 -2.41 14.51 -0.16
CA LEU A 136 -3.61 14.96 -0.85
C LEU A 136 -4.50 15.84 0.04
N ALA A 137 -4.63 15.49 1.31
CA ALA A 137 -5.38 16.30 2.28
C ALA A 137 -4.72 17.68 2.48
N ASP A 138 -3.38 17.72 2.60
CA ASP A 138 -2.62 18.97 2.67
C ASP A 138 -2.81 19.82 1.41
N TYR A 139 -2.80 19.19 0.22
CA TYR A 139 -3.08 19.90 -1.02
C TYR A 139 -4.52 20.43 -1.10
N ASP A 140 -5.51 19.68 -0.60
CA ASP A 140 -6.90 20.16 -0.54
C ASP A 140 -7.03 21.40 0.36
N ASP A 141 -6.35 21.40 1.52
CA ASP A 141 -6.26 22.57 2.39
C ASP A 141 -5.62 23.78 1.70
N LEU A 142 -4.48 23.56 1.02
CA LEU A 142 -3.81 24.60 0.24
C LEU A 142 -4.70 25.17 -0.86
N ALA A 143 -5.42 24.32 -1.58
CA ALA A 143 -6.33 24.76 -2.62
C ALA A 143 -7.46 25.65 -2.06
N ARG A 144 -8.02 25.32 -0.89
CA ARG A 144 -9.01 26.18 -0.20
C ARG A 144 -8.44 27.55 0.13
N ARG A 145 -7.25 27.58 0.75
CA ARG A 145 -6.55 28.83 1.13
C ARG A 145 -6.21 29.70 -0.07
N LEU A 146 -5.77 29.08 -1.16
CA LEU A 146 -5.47 29.74 -2.43
C LEU A 146 -6.70 30.39 -3.06
N ILE A 147 -7.80 29.65 -3.12
CA ILE A 147 -9.08 30.16 -3.66
C ILE A 147 -9.57 31.34 -2.81
N LEU A 148 -9.46 31.24 -1.48
CA LEU A 148 -9.80 32.33 -0.57
C LEU A 148 -8.92 33.56 -0.82
N ALA A 149 -7.59 33.39 -0.86
CA ALA A 149 -6.66 34.50 -1.10
C ALA A 149 -6.96 35.24 -2.41
N HIS A 150 -7.32 34.50 -3.46
CA HIS A 150 -7.72 35.10 -4.74
C HIS A 150 -9.06 35.85 -4.62
N HIS A 151 -10.06 35.24 -3.99
CA HIS A 151 -11.37 35.87 -3.77
C HIS A 151 -11.27 37.16 -2.94
N THR A 152 -10.30 37.25 -2.03
CA THR A 152 -10.04 38.43 -1.20
C THR A 152 -9.01 39.38 -1.81
N ALA A 153 -8.69 39.25 -3.09
CA ALA A 153 -7.78 40.12 -3.85
C ALA A 153 -6.33 40.20 -3.28
N LEU A 154 -5.87 39.17 -2.57
CA LEU A 154 -4.48 39.09 -2.08
C LEU A 154 -3.52 38.55 -3.14
N ILE A 155 -4.05 37.75 -4.08
CA ILE A 155 -3.30 37.24 -5.23
C ILE A 155 -4.10 37.39 -6.52
N ASP A 156 -3.38 37.53 -7.62
CA ASP A 156 -3.97 37.58 -8.95
C ASP A 156 -4.33 36.17 -9.47
N ARG A 157 -5.02 36.16 -10.62
CA ARG A 157 -5.46 34.91 -11.25
C ARG A 157 -4.28 34.05 -11.69
N SER A 158 -3.21 34.66 -12.20
CA SER A 158 -2.05 33.93 -12.71
C SER A 158 -1.31 33.21 -11.57
N THR A 159 -1.18 33.85 -10.40
CA THR A 159 -0.57 33.24 -9.20
C THR A 159 -1.42 32.09 -8.69
N LEU A 160 -2.75 32.25 -8.62
CA LEU A 160 -3.66 31.17 -8.23
C LEU A 160 -3.46 29.92 -9.11
N GLU A 161 -3.49 30.09 -10.43
CA GLU A 161 -3.37 28.98 -11.36
C GLU A 161 -2.00 28.30 -11.28
N ARG A 162 -0.92 29.08 -11.22
CA ARG A 162 0.44 28.56 -11.06
C ARG A 162 0.56 27.72 -9.80
N TRP A 163 0.21 28.27 -8.63
CA TRP A 163 0.37 27.58 -7.35
C TRP A 163 -0.52 26.34 -7.22
N LEU A 164 -1.75 26.37 -7.74
CA LEU A 164 -2.59 25.16 -7.84
C LEU A 164 -1.94 24.10 -8.73
N ASN A 165 -1.36 24.49 -9.86
CA ASN A 165 -0.70 23.58 -10.77
C ASN A 165 0.58 22.99 -10.17
N ASP A 166 1.39 23.78 -9.45
CA ASP A 166 2.62 23.33 -8.81
C ASP A 166 2.35 22.24 -7.75
N GLY A 167 1.36 22.48 -6.88
CA GLY A 167 0.93 21.47 -5.89
C GLY A 167 0.39 20.20 -6.55
N ALA A 168 -0.45 20.36 -7.58
CA ALA A 168 -1.02 19.22 -8.29
C ALA A 168 0.04 18.45 -9.11
N HIS A 169 1.03 19.13 -9.66
CA HIS A 169 2.17 18.53 -10.36
C HIS A 169 3.02 17.69 -9.40
N SER A 170 3.30 18.21 -8.21
CA SER A 170 4.08 17.51 -7.18
C SER A 170 3.47 16.14 -6.84
N LEU A 171 2.14 16.09 -6.65
CA LEU A 171 1.40 14.84 -6.42
C LEU A 171 1.38 13.92 -7.64
N ARG A 172 1.10 14.45 -8.84
CA ARG A 172 1.06 13.63 -10.07
C ARG A 172 2.42 13.05 -10.43
N SER A 173 3.51 13.78 -10.18
CA SER A 173 4.88 13.32 -10.37
C SER A 173 5.19 12.12 -9.47
N LEU A 174 4.78 12.17 -8.19
CA LEU A 174 4.86 11.04 -7.28
C LEU A 174 4.08 9.83 -7.81
N PHE A 175 2.84 10.03 -8.26
CA PHE A 175 2.01 8.91 -8.74
C PHE A 175 2.56 8.28 -10.02
N SER A 176 3.09 9.10 -10.92
CA SER A 176 3.72 8.64 -12.16
C SER A 176 4.96 7.80 -11.89
N LEU A 177 5.78 8.15 -10.89
CA LEU A 177 6.93 7.32 -10.48
C LEU A 177 6.47 5.92 -10.04
N ALA A 178 5.43 5.83 -9.21
CA ALA A 178 4.92 4.55 -8.73
C ALA A 178 4.38 3.65 -9.86
N GLN A 179 3.88 4.22 -10.96
CA GLN A 179 3.40 3.43 -12.10
C GLN A 179 4.51 2.61 -12.79
N GLN A 180 5.77 2.93 -12.55
CA GLN A 180 6.90 2.21 -13.12
C GLN A 180 7.22 0.92 -12.34
N TYR A 181 6.73 0.78 -11.10
CA TYR A 181 6.95 -0.42 -10.29
C TYR A 181 6.37 -1.67 -10.96
N ARG A 182 7.19 -2.73 -11.00
CA ARG A 182 6.79 -4.07 -11.42
C ARG A 182 7.31 -5.06 -10.39
N TYR A 183 6.44 -5.96 -9.96
CA TYR A 183 6.81 -7.05 -9.07
C TYR A 183 7.76 -8.01 -9.80
N SER A 184 8.88 -8.38 -9.19
CA SER A 184 9.86 -9.26 -9.83
C SER A 184 9.49 -10.73 -9.70
N GLY A 185 8.89 -11.11 -8.56
CA GLY A 185 8.63 -12.51 -8.21
C GLY A 185 9.87 -13.29 -7.75
N THR A 186 11.02 -12.64 -7.66
CA THR A 186 12.27 -13.23 -7.14
C THR A 186 12.40 -12.97 -5.65
N THR A 187 13.16 -13.83 -4.98
CA THR A 187 13.53 -13.77 -3.55
C THR A 187 15.04 -13.58 -3.42
N ARG A 188 15.53 -13.19 -2.25
CA ARG A 188 17.00 -13.05 -2.04
C ARG A 188 17.74 -14.38 -2.19
N ASP A 189 17.09 -15.49 -1.85
CA ASP A 189 17.63 -16.84 -2.03
C ASP A 189 17.86 -17.17 -3.52
N ASP A 190 17.02 -16.64 -4.44
CA ASP A 190 17.22 -16.82 -5.88
C ASP A 190 18.53 -16.18 -6.36
N PHE A 191 18.88 -15.00 -5.81
CA PHE A 191 20.13 -14.30 -6.11
C PHE A 191 21.34 -14.99 -5.47
N ALA A 192 21.20 -15.48 -4.23
CA ALA A 192 22.23 -16.26 -3.56
C ALA A 192 22.55 -17.55 -4.34
N ALA A 193 21.52 -18.23 -4.83
CA ALA A 193 21.64 -19.44 -5.66
C ALA A 193 22.02 -19.15 -7.12
N LYS A 194 22.05 -17.89 -7.55
CA LYS A 194 22.32 -17.45 -8.93
C LYS A 194 21.47 -18.18 -9.97
N ASN A 195 20.19 -18.42 -9.66
CA ASN A 195 19.34 -19.26 -10.49
C ASN A 195 18.82 -18.53 -11.75
N ALA A 196 18.03 -19.24 -12.57
CA ALA A 196 17.49 -18.68 -13.80
C ALA A 196 16.54 -17.49 -13.56
N ALA A 197 15.77 -17.50 -12.47
CA ALA A 197 14.84 -16.43 -12.13
C ALA A 197 15.59 -15.13 -11.79
N ALA A 198 16.66 -15.22 -10.99
CA ALA A 198 17.53 -14.08 -10.67
C ALA A 198 18.18 -13.48 -11.92
N ARG A 199 18.70 -14.32 -12.83
CA ARG A 199 19.29 -13.84 -14.10
C ARG A 199 18.26 -13.11 -14.97
N ALA A 200 17.06 -13.67 -15.12
CA ALA A 200 15.99 -13.04 -15.89
C ALA A 200 15.52 -11.71 -15.26
N ALA A 201 15.50 -11.63 -13.93
CA ALA A 201 15.15 -10.39 -13.23
C ALA A 201 16.22 -9.30 -13.44
N LEU A 202 17.51 -9.65 -13.39
CA LEU A 202 18.60 -8.72 -13.69
C LEU A 202 18.53 -8.18 -15.12
N GLU A 203 18.27 -9.04 -16.11
CA GLU A 203 18.11 -8.61 -17.50
C GLU A 203 16.94 -7.64 -17.68
N LYS A 204 15.82 -7.90 -16.98
CA LYS A 204 14.59 -7.13 -17.13
C LYS A 204 14.56 -5.81 -16.33
N TYR A 205 15.09 -5.82 -15.12
CA TYR A 205 14.94 -4.73 -14.15
C TYR A 205 16.26 -4.03 -13.81
N GLY A 206 17.40 -4.58 -14.24
CA GLY A 206 18.73 -4.06 -13.97
C GLY A 206 19.28 -4.51 -12.61
N GLU A 207 20.53 -4.13 -12.36
CA GLU A 207 21.22 -4.44 -11.10
C GLU A 207 20.66 -3.65 -9.92
N LEU A 208 20.74 -4.26 -8.74
CA LEU A 208 20.34 -3.65 -7.48
C LEU A 208 21.57 -3.34 -6.61
N PRO A 209 21.52 -2.28 -5.79
CA PRO A 209 22.51 -2.05 -4.75
C PRO A 209 22.68 -3.28 -3.83
N GLN A 210 23.93 -3.58 -3.47
CA GLN A 210 24.25 -4.79 -2.70
C GLN A 210 23.57 -4.81 -1.32
N ASP A 211 23.49 -3.67 -0.64
CA ASP A 211 22.80 -3.49 0.64
C ASP A 211 21.30 -3.81 0.57
N VAL A 212 20.67 -3.58 -0.59
CA VAL A 212 19.27 -3.94 -0.83
C VAL A 212 19.12 -5.42 -1.16
N LEU A 213 20.02 -5.99 -1.97
CA LEU A 213 20.05 -7.44 -2.26
C LEU A 213 20.25 -8.26 -0.99
N GLU A 214 21.13 -7.81 -0.09
CA GLU A 214 21.37 -8.45 1.20
C GLU A 214 20.25 -8.18 2.23
N GLY A 215 19.37 -7.23 1.95
CA GLY A 215 18.27 -6.85 2.84
C GLY A 215 18.70 -6.07 4.08
N THR A 216 19.95 -5.60 4.13
CA THR A 216 20.46 -4.73 5.21
C THR A 216 19.89 -3.32 5.11
N ARG A 217 19.57 -2.87 3.89
CA ARG A 217 18.85 -1.61 3.64
C ARG A 217 17.46 -1.88 3.10
N ARG A 218 16.46 -1.52 3.90
CA ARG A 218 15.03 -1.59 3.55
C ARG A 218 14.34 -0.30 4.00
N SER A 219 13.19 0.02 3.41
CA SER A 219 12.36 1.13 3.89
C SER A 219 12.01 0.93 5.36
N ARG A 220 11.93 2.02 6.14
CA ARG A 220 11.45 1.96 7.54
C ARG A 220 10.02 1.43 7.67
N PHE A 221 9.28 1.44 6.55
CA PHE A 221 7.90 0.96 6.45
C PHE A 221 7.79 -0.40 5.78
N ALA A 222 8.93 -1.04 5.45
CA ALA A 222 8.93 -2.38 4.88
C ALA A 222 8.38 -3.38 5.92
N PRO A 223 7.44 -4.26 5.53
CA PRO A 223 6.96 -5.30 6.43
C PRO A 223 8.07 -6.31 6.74
N PRO A 224 7.96 -7.05 7.87
CA PRO A 224 8.80 -8.21 8.11
C PRO A 224 8.70 -9.19 6.93
N ILE A 225 9.83 -9.81 6.58
CA ILE A 225 9.87 -10.82 5.52
C ILE A 225 9.16 -12.08 6.02
N ALA A 226 8.18 -12.56 5.25
CA ALA A 226 7.45 -13.78 5.56
C ALA A 226 8.37 -15.00 5.35
N ARG A 227 8.90 -15.56 6.44
CA ARG A 227 9.63 -16.84 6.39
C ARG A 227 8.64 -17.98 6.16
N ARG A 228 8.42 -18.37 4.90
CA ARG A 228 7.79 -19.66 4.57
C ARG A 228 8.75 -20.79 4.98
N GLY A 229 8.69 -21.24 6.24
CA GLY A 229 9.60 -22.32 6.66
C GLY A 229 9.59 -22.84 8.10
N LEU A 230 8.82 -22.29 9.03
CA LEU A 230 8.82 -22.80 10.43
C LEU A 230 7.46 -23.30 10.94
N GLN A 231 6.38 -23.20 10.17
CA GLN A 231 5.04 -23.64 10.58
C GLN A 231 4.55 -24.93 9.89
N GLN A 232 5.34 -25.55 9.01
CA GLN A 232 4.98 -26.83 8.37
C GLN A 232 5.82 -28.02 8.86
N ARG A 233 6.57 -27.88 9.96
CA ARG A 233 7.47 -28.94 10.46
C ARG A 233 7.14 -29.49 11.85
N THR A 234 6.03 -29.06 12.44
CA THR A 234 5.43 -29.71 13.62
C THR A 234 4.14 -30.41 13.21
N ALA A 235 4.28 -31.40 12.31
CA ALA A 235 3.40 -32.55 12.40
C ALA A 235 3.89 -33.37 13.60
N PRO A 236 3.05 -33.79 14.55
CA PRO A 236 3.49 -34.71 15.58
C PRO A 236 3.90 -36.02 14.89
N GLU A 237 5.16 -36.42 15.10
CA GLU A 237 5.62 -37.77 14.81
C GLU A 237 4.78 -38.74 15.64
N THR A 238 3.81 -39.40 14.99
CA THR A 238 3.28 -40.66 15.50
C THR A 238 4.33 -41.73 15.28
N GLU A 239 5.01 -42.12 16.36
CA GLU A 239 5.79 -43.34 16.45
C GLU A 239 4.90 -44.59 16.26
N PRO A 240 5.45 -45.70 15.73
CA PRO A 240 4.69 -46.86 15.30
C PRO A 240 4.42 -47.83 16.47
N ALA A 241 3.23 -48.43 16.50
CA ALA A 241 2.92 -49.54 17.41
C ALA A 241 2.26 -50.70 16.66
N SER A 242 3.10 -51.69 16.32
CA SER A 242 2.91 -53.15 16.43
C SER A 242 1.57 -53.81 16.07
N GLU A 243 1.62 -54.70 15.08
CA GLU A 243 0.70 -55.85 14.94
C GLU A 243 0.90 -56.86 16.09
N PRO A 244 -0.11 -57.72 16.40
CA PRO A 244 -0.02 -59.09 15.88
C PRO A 244 -1.35 -59.77 15.48
N ASP A 245 -1.24 -60.51 14.37
CA ASP A 245 -1.54 -61.95 14.15
C ASP A 245 -2.98 -62.55 14.09
N ALA A 246 -3.25 -63.13 12.91
CA ALA A 246 -4.04 -64.31 12.48
C ALA A 246 -5.35 -64.76 13.18
N ALA A 247 -6.40 -65.00 12.37
CA ALA A 247 -6.69 -66.34 11.81
C ALA A 247 -8.00 -66.43 10.96
N ALA A 248 -7.87 -67.15 9.83
CA ALA A 248 -8.84 -68.05 9.18
C ALA A 248 -10.04 -67.51 8.36
N ASP A 249 -9.81 -67.51 7.04
CA ASP A 249 -10.67 -67.82 5.86
C ASP A 249 -11.63 -69.04 6.03
N PRO A 250 -12.52 -69.45 5.06
CA PRO A 250 -12.68 -68.97 3.67
C PRO A 250 -14.11 -68.95 3.03
N ALA A 251 -14.14 -68.44 1.79
CA ALA A 251 -14.79 -69.00 0.58
C ALA A 251 -16.20 -68.57 0.07
N GLU A 252 -16.21 -68.51 -1.28
CA GLU A 252 -17.30 -68.58 -2.30
C GLU A 252 -18.18 -67.35 -2.52
N ALA A 253 -18.60 -66.97 -3.75
CA ALA A 253 -18.26 -67.27 -5.15
C ALA A 253 -19.23 -66.43 -6.03
N ALA A 254 -18.95 -66.36 -7.34
CA ALA A 254 -19.84 -65.96 -8.45
C ALA A 254 -20.09 -64.45 -8.63
N SER A 255 -19.50 -63.77 -9.62
CA SER A 255 -19.62 -63.84 -11.10
C SER A 255 -20.79 -63.05 -11.69
N SER A 256 -20.52 -62.49 -12.88
CA SER A 256 -21.44 -61.91 -13.90
C SER A 256 -21.82 -60.44 -13.72
N ASP A 257 -21.83 -59.56 -14.71
CA ASP A 257 -21.36 -59.55 -16.12
C ASP A 257 -21.66 -58.14 -16.67
N GLU A 258 -20.91 -57.74 -17.72
CA GLU A 258 -21.21 -56.82 -18.84
C GLU A 258 -21.98 -55.48 -18.62
N GLY A 259 -21.54 -54.34 -19.19
CA GLY A 259 -21.58 -54.04 -20.63
C GLY A 259 -23.04 -53.76 -21.04
N GLU A 260 -23.48 -52.59 -21.50
CA GLU A 260 -23.13 -51.97 -22.77
C GLU A 260 -23.97 -50.68 -22.98
N SER A 261 -23.36 -49.74 -23.68
CA SER A 261 -23.87 -48.63 -24.51
C SER A 261 -25.39 -48.41 -24.70
N ALA A 262 -25.83 -47.17 -24.50
CA ALA A 262 -26.47 -46.29 -25.51
C ALA A 262 -26.70 -44.88 -24.94
#